data_AF-A0A7C1RHK1-F1
#
_entry.id   AF-A0A7C1RHK1-F1
#
_cell.length_a   1.000
_cell.length_b   1.000
_cell.length_c   1.000
_cell.angle_alpha   90.00
_cell.angle_beta   90.00
_cell.angle_gamma   90.00
#
_symmetry.space_group_name_H-M   'P 1'
#
loop_
_entity.id
_entity.type
_entity.pdbx_description
1 polymer ?
#
loop_
_entity_poly.entity_id
_entity_poly.type
_entity_poly.pdbx_seq_one_letter_code
_entity_poly.pdbx_strand_id
1 'polypeptide(L)'
;MSKFLTFFILSLSCGILHAQEVNRGTLQFLDHIIEKREEFIQEKNAQIAELKSNQIKEQFSGSKTHIYNSYMALYQSYKSFKYDSAYYYLEKAKNIAVQSEDSSHIATSRIEEGFILLSAGLFKEAADTLARIEPQYLSEKDSYNYYYTNARLYFDMAEYNDDQRYQIDYVRKGIKLLYTSLAFCPVDSSRYWKSYSLIQLKEQKWKSAQTAYLTWMKDYELNPNLYAIATSSLSYIYSQLQKDQLAIEYLVHAAISDIKSATKENTALRNLANILYHEGALKKANEYVKIALEDATFYDAKHRKNQISSILPIIESAQFYQMELKNESLRKTVVLLAILALLVLIFLCVIFKQLKEKKIARQALTENNIQLKEMNLNLVESDTIKQDYITYFLKVTSQLINTIGSLQKTAVVKIQTKNPEDLLRVMQNYSVKKERTALFHQFDEVFLKLFPSFISSFNRLFAPEEQRMIKKGELLNTELRIFALYRLGIQDNKQIAEFLDVSISTVYSYKTRLKSSSLCKENFEKEVMRIKKF
;
A
#
# COMPACT_ATOMS: atom_id res chain seq x y z
N MET A 1 18.70 -0.73 12.73
CA MET A 1 17.39 -1.17 12.18
C MET A 1 17.10 -0.61 10.78
N SER A 2 17.31 0.68 10.49
CA SER A 2 17.02 1.28 9.15
C SER A 2 17.74 0.61 7.96
N LYS A 3 19.00 0.19 8.10
CA LYS A 3 19.78 -0.45 7.02
C LYS A 3 19.38 -1.89 6.68
N PHE A 4 18.78 -2.61 7.64
CA PHE A 4 18.34 -3.99 7.43
C PHE A 4 17.02 -4.06 6.66
N LEU A 5 16.14 -3.06 6.86
CA LEU A 5 14.86 -2.95 6.17
C LEU A 5 15.05 -2.60 4.67
N THR A 6 16.03 -1.76 4.36
CA THR A 6 16.36 -1.36 2.97
C THR A 6 16.98 -2.51 2.18
N PHE A 7 17.82 -3.34 2.81
CA PHE A 7 18.42 -4.51 2.18
C PHE A 7 17.39 -5.63 1.90
N PHE A 8 16.38 -5.77 2.76
CA PHE A 8 15.27 -6.71 2.57
C PHE A 8 14.34 -6.29 1.43
N ILE A 9 14.11 -4.98 1.24
CA ILE A 9 13.28 -4.46 0.14
C ILE A 9 14.02 -4.55 -1.21
N LEU A 10 15.35 -4.35 -1.25
CA LEU A 10 16.13 -4.48 -2.49
C LEU A 10 16.35 -5.94 -2.93
N SER A 11 16.36 -6.91 -2.01
CA SER A 11 16.54 -8.33 -2.37
C SER A 11 15.26 -8.97 -2.93
N LEU A 12 14.08 -8.41 -2.62
CA LEU A 12 12.79 -8.86 -3.17
C LEU A 12 12.53 -8.36 -4.60
N SER A 13 13.18 -7.30 -5.07
CA SER A 13 12.96 -6.74 -6.41
C SER A 13 13.86 -7.33 -7.51
N CYS A 14 14.92 -8.06 -7.16
CA CYS A 14 15.94 -8.49 -8.13
C CYS A 14 15.71 -9.91 -8.71
N GLY A 15 14.70 -10.65 -8.23
CA GLY A 15 14.55 -12.09 -8.53
C GLY A 15 13.65 -12.49 -9.71
N ILE A 16 13.05 -11.56 -10.49
CA ILE A 16 11.95 -11.92 -11.42
C ILE A 16 12.22 -11.56 -12.91
N LEU A 17 13.36 -10.94 -13.26
CA LEU A 17 13.45 -10.20 -14.53
C LEU A 17 14.30 -10.80 -15.67
N HIS A 18 14.71 -12.07 -15.65
CA HIS A 18 15.74 -12.54 -16.60
C HIS A 18 15.41 -13.72 -17.52
N ALA A 19 14.14 -13.98 -17.85
CA ALA A 19 13.79 -15.09 -18.76
C ALA A 19 12.84 -14.77 -19.93
N GLN A 20 12.49 -13.51 -20.22
CA GLN A 20 11.40 -13.21 -21.18
C GLN A 20 11.63 -12.06 -22.19
N GLU A 21 12.82 -11.46 -22.29
CA GLU A 21 12.98 -10.26 -23.14
C GLU A 21 12.93 -10.54 -24.65
N VAL A 22 13.46 -11.66 -25.14
CA VAL A 22 13.65 -11.87 -26.59
C VAL A 22 12.32 -12.04 -27.35
N ASN A 23 11.31 -12.68 -26.77
CA ASN A 23 9.97 -12.82 -27.40
C ASN A 23 9.12 -11.56 -27.30
N ARG A 24 9.39 -10.65 -26.35
CA ARG A 24 8.54 -9.47 -26.14
C ARG A 24 8.57 -8.53 -27.34
N GLY A 25 9.74 -8.29 -27.94
CA GLY A 25 9.88 -7.40 -29.09
C GLY A 25 9.13 -7.91 -30.32
N THR A 26 9.32 -9.19 -30.66
CA THR A 26 8.70 -9.82 -31.84
C THR A 26 7.17 -9.91 -31.71
N LEU A 27 6.66 -10.27 -30.52
CA LEU A 27 5.22 -10.30 -30.26
C LEU A 27 4.60 -8.89 -30.21
N GLN A 28 5.30 -7.89 -29.67
CA GLN A 28 4.82 -6.50 -29.72
C GLN A 28 4.72 -5.97 -31.15
N PHE A 29 5.67 -6.34 -32.02
CA PHE A 29 5.58 -5.99 -33.43
C PHE A 29 4.39 -6.67 -34.12
N LEU A 30 4.12 -7.95 -33.81
CA LEU A 30 2.90 -8.63 -34.27
C LEU A 30 1.64 -7.90 -33.80
N ASP A 31 1.58 -7.51 -32.53
CA ASP A 31 0.44 -6.77 -31.96
C ASP A 31 0.18 -5.47 -32.74
N HIS A 32 1.24 -4.71 -33.04
CA HIS A 32 1.15 -3.50 -33.88
C HIS A 32 0.64 -3.78 -35.31
N ILE A 33 1.01 -4.92 -35.90
CA ILE A 33 0.50 -5.33 -37.22
C ILE A 33 -0.98 -5.76 -37.12
N ILE A 34 -1.38 -6.41 -36.02
CA ILE A 34 -2.77 -6.79 -35.75
C ILE A 34 -3.66 -5.54 -35.63
N GLU A 35 -3.18 -4.47 -34.98
CA GLU A 35 -3.92 -3.19 -34.88
C GLU A 35 -4.26 -2.60 -36.26
N LYS A 36 -3.40 -2.83 -37.26
CA LYS A 36 -3.60 -2.40 -38.66
C LYS A 36 -4.35 -3.41 -39.53
N ARG A 37 -4.84 -4.52 -38.97
CA ARG A 37 -5.48 -5.59 -39.73
C ARG A 37 -6.64 -5.09 -40.60
N GLU A 38 -7.44 -4.16 -40.11
CA GLU A 38 -8.56 -3.60 -40.88
C GLU A 38 -8.09 -2.77 -42.09
N GLU A 39 -6.93 -2.09 -42.01
CA GLU A 39 -6.34 -1.38 -43.15
C GLU A 39 -5.99 -2.36 -44.28
N PHE A 40 -5.32 -3.47 -43.96
CA PHE A 40 -4.99 -4.50 -44.96
C PHE A 40 -6.23 -5.17 -45.56
N ILE A 41 -7.30 -5.34 -44.78
CA ILE A 41 -8.59 -5.84 -45.28
C ILE A 41 -9.23 -4.83 -46.24
N GLN A 42 -9.15 -3.53 -45.95
CA GLN A 42 -9.65 -2.48 -46.85
C GLN A 42 -8.87 -2.45 -48.16
N GLU A 43 -7.54 -2.53 -48.11
CA GLU A 43 -6.67 -2.62 -49.29
C GLU A 43 -7.04 -3.85 -50.16
N LYS A 44 -7.22 -5.01 -49.53
CA LYS A 44 -7.65 -6.24 -50.21
C LYS A 44 -9.00 -6.08 -50.90
N ASN A 45 -9.96 -5.45 -50.23
CA ASN A 45 -11.28 -5.18 -50.81
C ASN A 45 -11.21 -4.18 -51.98
N ALA A 46 -10.34 -3.16 -51.92
CA ALA A 46 -10.12 -2.23 -53.02
C ALA A 46 -9.53 -2.94 -54.26
N GLN A 47 -8.51 -3.79 -54.07
CA GLN A 47 -7.95 -4.62 -55.16
C GLN A 47 -9.04 -5.51 -55.80
N ILE A 48 -9.88 -6.13 -54.98
CA ILE A 48 -11.00 -6.95 -55.47
C ILE A 48 -12.02 -6.11 -56.24
N ALA A 49 -12.33 -4.90 -55.78
CA ALA A 49 -13.26 -4.00 -56.47
C ALA A 49 -12.74 -3.60 -57.86
N GLU A 50 -11.43 -3.35 -57.99
CA GLU A 50 -10.77 -3.11 -59.27
C GLU A 50 -10.88 -4.33 -60.20
N LEU A 51 -10.58 -5.53 -59.70
CA LEU A 51 -10.72 -6.77 -60.46
C LEU A 51 -12.16 -6.98 -60.95
N LYS A 52 -13.17 -6.65 -60.14
CA LYS A 52 -14.58 -6.71 -60.55
C LYS A 52 -14.90 -5.73 -61.68
N SER A 53 -14.39 -4.50 -61.59
CA SER A 53 -14.56 -3.49 -62.65
C SER A 53 -13.93 -3.96 -63.97
N ASN A 54 -12.72 -4.53 -63.90
CA ASN A 54 -12.04 -5.09 -65.08
C ASN A 54 -12.78 -6.31 -65.64
N GLN A 55 -13.30 -7.18 -64.78
CA GLN A 55 -14.11 -8.33 -65.20
C GLN A 55 -15.37 -7.92 -65.96
N ILE A 56 -16.04 -6.83 -65.56
CA ILE A 56 -17.19 -6.27 -66.29
C ILE A 56 -16.77 -5.82 -67.69
N LYS A 57 -15.62 -5.15 -67.84
CA LYS A 57 -15.10 -4.74 -69.15
C LYS A 57 -14.80 -5.93 -70.05
N GLU A 58 -14.19 -6.98 -69.50
CA GLU A 58 -13.86 -8.20 -70.25
C GLU A 58 -15.09 -8.96 -70.75
N GLN A 59 -16.24 -8.86 -70.07
CA GLN A 59 -17.50 -9.43 -70.59
C GLN A 59 -17.93 -8.80 -71.92
N PHE A 60 -17.59 -7.53 -72.16
CA PHE A 60 -17.88 -6.85 -73.42
C PHE A 60 -16.86 -7.15 -74.52
N SER A 61 -15.73 -7.79 -74.20
CA SER A 61 -14.68 -8.13 -75.19
C SER A 61 -15.08 -9.28 -76.13
N GLY A 62 -16.05 -10.11 -75.75
CA GLY A 62 -16.47 -11.30 -76.50
C GLY A 62 -15.52 -12.50 -76.43
N SER A 63 -14.32 -12.36 -75.84
CA SER A 63 -13.34 -13.44 -75.72
C SER A 63 -13.63 -14.33 -74.51
N LYS A 64 -14.07 -15.57 -74.74
CA LYS A 64 -14.31 -16.55 -73.66
C LYS A 64 -13.06 -16.77 -72.80
N THR A 65 -11.87 -16.77 -73.40
CA THR A 65 -10.60 -16.93 -72.68
C THR A 65 -10.33 -15.75 -71.74
N HIS A 66 -10.58 -14.51 -72.18
CA HIS A 66 -10.41 -13.35 -71.30
C HIS A 66 -11.43 -13.35 -70.16
N ILE A 67 -12.68 -13.72 -70.46
CA ILE A 67 -13.73 -13.85 -69.44
C ILE A 67 -13.34 -14.91 -68.41
N TYR A 68 -12.88 -16.09 -68.85
CA TYR A 68 -12.34 -17.13 -67.97
C TYR A 68 -11.22 -16.60 -67.07
N ASN A 69 -10.20 -15.97 -67.66
CA ASN A 69 -9.05 -15.45 -66.93
C ASN A 69 -9.44 -14.36 -65.91
N SER A 70 -10.41 -13.51 -66.24
CA SER A 70 -10.91 -12.48 -65.32
C SER A 70 -11.64 -13.10 -64.10
N TYR A 71 -12.43 -14.15 -64.30
CA TYR A 71 -13.05 -14.89 -63.20
C TYR A 71 -12.01 -15.65 -62.37
N MET A 72 -11.00 -16.25 -63.02
CA MET A 72 -9.90 -16.88 -62.31
C MET A 72 -9.09 -15.87 -61.50
N ALA A 73 -8.87 -14.65 -61.97
CA ALA A 73 -8.21 -13.59 -61.19
C ALA A 73 -9.00 -13.21 -59.93
N LEU A 74 -10.34 -13.09 -60.05
CA LEU A 74 -11.22 -12.89 -58.90
C LEU A 74 -11.17 -14.07 -57.92
N TYR A 75 -11.24 -15.31 -58.42
CA TYR A 75 -11.07 -16.52 -57.62
C TYR A 75 -9.74 -16.48 -56.87
N GLN A 76 -8.62 -16.22 -57.55
CA GLN A 76 -7.28 -16.19 -56.94
C GLN A 76 -7.18 -15.11 -55.85
N SER A 77 -7.88 -13.99 -55.98
CA SER A 77 -7.92 -12.96 -54.94
C SER A 77 -8.76 -13.38 -53.73
N TYR A 78 -9.86 -14.12 -53.94
CA TYR A 78 -10.73 -14.59 -52.87
C TYR A 78 -10.30 -15.92 -52.22
N LYS A 79 -9.51 -16.77 -52.88
CA LYS A 79 -9.29 -18.18 -52.50
C LYS A 79 -8.84 -18.39 -51.04
N SER A 80 -8.05 -17.46 -50.52
CA SER A 80 -7.55 -17.45 -49.13
C SER A 80 -8.21 -16.39 -48.26
N PHE A 81 -9.16 -15.62 -48.81
CA PHE A 81 -9.84 -14.52 -48.12
C PHE A 81 -11.29 -14.86 -47.76
N LYS A 82 -12.11 -15.37 -48.69
CA LYS A 82 -13.53 -15.70 -48.44
C LYS A 82 -13.99 -16.86 -49.33
N TYR A 83 -14.38 -17.97 -48.70
CA TYR A 83 -14.78 -19.21 -49.39
C TYR A 83 -15.92 -19.02 -50.39
N ASP A 84 -17.09 -18.55 -49.96
CA ASP A 84 -18.28 -18.46 -50.82
C ASP A 84 -18.03 -17.65 -52.10
N SER A 85 -17.31 -16.53 -51.95
CA SER A 85 -16.98 -15.65 -53.08
C SER A 85 -15.98 -16.29 -54.02
N ALA A 86 -14.95 -16.96 -53.50
CA ALA A 86 -14.02 -17.70 -54.34
C ALA A 86 -14.72 -18.85 -55.07
N TYR A 87 -15.54 -19.64 -54.38
CA TYR A 87 -16.31 -20.73 -54.99
C TYR A 87 -17.22 -20.20 -56.10
N TYR A 88 -17.95 -19.10 -55.84
CA TYR A 88 -18.80 -18.46 -56.85
C TYR A 88 -18.03 -18.08 -58.13
N TYR A 89 -16.90 -17.40 -58.01
CA TYR A 89 -16.13 -16.98 -59.19
C TYR A 89 -15.44 -18.16 -59.88
N LEU A 90 -15.04 -19.20 -59.14
CA LEU A 90 -14.53 -20.44 -59.71
C LEU A 90 -15.61 -21.16 -60.53
N GLU A 91 -16.84 -21.25 -60.04
CA GLU A 91 -17.97 -21.80 -60.79
C GLU A 91 -18.24 -21.01 -62.06
N LYS A 92 -18.16 -19.67 -62.01
CA LYS A 92 -18.28 -18.83 -63.21
C LYS A 92 -17.17 -19.14 -64.22
N ALA A 93 -15.91 -19.24 -63.79
CA ALA A 93 -14.80 -19.64 -64.65
C ALA A 93 -15.04 -21.03 -65.27
N LYS A 94 -15.40 -22.02 -64.43
CA LYS A 94 -15.67 -23.40 -64.87
C LYS A 94 -16.76 -23.47 -65.93
N ASN A 95 -17.85 -22.72 -65.75
CA ASN A 95 -18.93 -22.64 -66.74
C ASN A 95 -18.45 -22.07 -68.08
N ILE A 96 -17.61 -21.04 -68.07
CA ILE A 96 -17.03 -20.49 -69.30
C ILE A 96 -16.11 -21.50 -69.98
N ALA A 97 -15.29 -22.23 -69.21
CA ALA A 97 -14.41 -23.27 -69.73
C ALA A 97 -15.19 -24.42 -70.41
N VAL A 98 -16.31 -24.84 -69.82
CA VAL A 98 -17.23 -25.83 -70.41
C VAL A 98 -17.85 -25.28 -71.71
N GLN A 99 -18.31 -24.02 -71.71
CA GLN A 99 -18.88 -23.40 -72.90
C GLN A 99 -17.86 -23.16 -74.02
N SER A 100 -16.57 -23.05 -73.71
CA SER A 100 -15.50 -22.96 -74.69
C SER A 100 -14.93 -24.32 -75.09
N GLU A 101 -15.42 -25.42 -74.51
CA GLU A 101 -14.90 -26.79 -74.68
C GLU A 101 -13.38 -26.88 -74.43
N ASP A 102 -12.86 -26.00 -73.57
CA ASP A 102 -11.43 -25.92 -73.29
C ASP A 102 -11.07 -26.90 -72.17
N SER A 103 -10.58 -28.07 -72.58
CA SER A 103 -10.23 -29.16 -71.66
C SER A 103 -9.15 -28.76 -70.64
N SER A 104 -8.23 -27.86 -71.00
CA SER A 104 -7.18 -27.38 -70.07
C SER A 104 -7.78 -26.50 -68.98
N HIS A 105 -8.65 -25.57 -69.36
CA HIS A 105 -9.34 -24.70 -68.39
C HIS A 105 -10.32 -25.48 -67.51
N ILE A 106 -11.02 -26.49 -68.06
CA ILE A 106 -11.89 -27.38 -67.28
C ILE A 106 -11.08 -28.13 -66.22
N ALA A 107 -9.95 -28.71 -66.63
CA ALA A 107 -9.05 -29.43 -65.72
C ALA A 107 -8.53 -28.51 -64.62
N THR A 108 -8.00 -27.33 -64.97
CA THR A 108 -7.51 -26.33 -64.02
C THR A 108 -8.59 -25.95 -63.01
N SER A 109 -9.81 -25.64 -63.48
CA SER A 109 -10.91 -25.26 -62.61
C SER A 109 -11.34 -26.38 -61.66
N ARG A 110 -11.33 -27.65 -62.08
CA ARG A 110 -11.64 -28.79 -61.19
C ARG A 110 -10.56 -29.03 -60.13
N ILE A 111 -9.28 -28.84 -60.48
CA ILE A 111 -8.18 -28.94 -59.50
C ILE A 111 -8.34 -27.85 -58.43
N GLU A 112 -8.61 -26.63 -58.85
CA GLU A 112 -8.85 -25.49 -57.96
C GLU A 112 -10.15 -25.67 -57.14
N GLU A 113 -11.16 -26.35 -57.68
CA GLU A 113 -12.39 -26.72 -56.96
C GLU A 113 -12.08 -27.68 -55.81
N GLY A 114 -11.27 -28.71 -56.08
CA GLY A 114 -10.75 -29.59 -55.02
C GLY A 114 -9.97 -28.83 -53.95
N PHE A 115 -9.13 -27.86 -54.35
CA PHE A 115 -8.34 -27.05 -53.42
C PHE A 115 -9.20 -26.17 -52.51
N ILE A 116 -10.24 -25.52 -53.04
CA ILE A 116 -11.09 -24.65 -52.21
C ILE A 116 -12.01 -25.46 -51.30
N LEU A 117 -12.52 -26.61 -51.77
CA LEU A 117 -13.33 -27.53 -50.97
C LEU A 117 -12.55 -28.05 -49.75
N LEU A 118 -11.31 -28.52 -49.95
CA LEU A 118 -10.47 -28.97 -48.82
C LEU A 118 -10.13 -27.81 -47.88
N SER A 119 -9.94 -26.59 -48.39
CA SER A 119 -9.62 -25.41 -47.58
C SER A 119 -10.78 -24.99 -46.66
N ALA A 120 -12.02 -25.33 -47.02
CA ALA A 120 -13.22 -25.19 -46.18
C ALA A 120 -13.44 -26.37 -45.21
N GLY A 121 -12.72 -27.48 -45.41
CA GLY A 121 -12.90 -28.74 -44.66
C GLY A 121 -13.94 -29.69 -45.26
N LEU A 122 -14.34 -29.50 -46.52
CA LEU A 122 -15.21 -30.41 -47.27
C LEU A 122 -14.37 -31.52 -47.91
N PHE A 123 -13.70 -32.31 -47.08
CA PHE A 123 -12.67 -33.24 -47.53
C PHE A 123 -13.22 -34.36 -48.44
N LYS A 124 -14.43 -34.84 -48.17
CA LYS A 124 -15.05 -35.90 -48.98
C LYS A 124 -15.43 -35.37 -50.37
N GLU A 125 -16.04 -34.19 -50.41
CA GLU A 125 -16.41 -33.51 -51.65
C GLU A 125 -15.17 -33.14 -52.47
N ALA A 126 -14.10 -32.68 -51.82
CA ALA A 126 -12.81 -32.43 -52.47
C ALA A 126 -12.24 -33.71 -53.09
N ALA A 127 -12.25 -34.83 -52.36
CA ALA A 127 -11.78 -36.13 -52.85
C ALA A 127 -12.57 -36.57 -54.09
N ASP A 128 -13.90 -36.48 -54.04
CA ASP A 128 -14.78 -36.90 -55.14
C ASP A 128 -14.63 -36.00 -56.38
N THR A 129 -14.42 -34.69 -56.17
CA THR A 129 -14.13 -33.75 -57.26
C THR A 129 -12.81 -34.07 -57.95
N LEU A 130 -11.74 -34.31 -57.17
CA LEU A 130 -10.42 -34.64 -57.71
C LEU A 130 -10.37 -36.02 -58.38
N ALA A 131 -11.12 -37.01 -57.87
CA ALA A 131 -11.15 -38.35 -58.44
C ALA A 131 -11.76 -38.42 -59.86
N ARG A 132 -12.53 -37.40 -60.26
CA ARG A 132 -13.14 -37.29 -61.60
C ARG A 132 -12.23 -36.69 -62.67
N ILE A 133 -11.02 -36.30 -62.30
CA ILE A 133 -10.04 -35.74 -63.24
C ILE A 133 -9.22 -36.89 -63.80
N GLU A 134 -9.13 -36.96 -65.13
CA GLU A 134 -8.33 -37.95 -65.85
C GLU A 134 -6.89 -37.45 -66.02
N PRO A 135 -5.91 -37.96 -65.24
CA PRO A 135 -4.58 -37.36 -65.18
C PRO A 135 -3.80 -37.45 -66.50
N GLN A 136 -4.13 -38.41 -67.37
CA GLN A 136 -3.43 -38.61 -68.63
C GLN A 136 -3.60 -37.47 -69.65
N TYR A 137 -4.60 -36.60 -69.44
CA TYR A 137 -4.88 -35.47 -70.34
C TYR A 137 -4.46 -34.11 -69.76
N LEU A 138 -3.77 -34.10 -68.62
CA LEU A 138 -3.35 -32.87 -67.96
C LEU A 138 -2.05 -32.33 -68.58
N SER A 139 -1.94 -31.00 -68.63
CA SER A 139 -0.65 -30.33 -68.86
C SER A 139 0.35 -30.69 -67.75
N GLU A 140 1.65 -30.48 -67.94
CA GLU A 140 2.63 -30.69 -66.86
C GLU A 140 2.31 -29.82 -65.62
N LYS A 141 1.90 -28.57 -65.84
CA LYS A 141 1.50 -27.66 -64.76
C LYS A 141 0.31 -28.18 -63.99
N ASP A 142 -0.72 -28.66 -64.69
CA ASP A 142 -1.94 -29.17 -64.07
C ASP A 142 -1.70 -30.53 -63.42
N SER A 143 -0.84 -31.37 -64.00
CA SER A 143 -0.39 -32.62 -63.39
C SER A 143 0.30 -32.37 -62.05
N TYR A 144 1.24 -31.42 -62.00
CA TYR A 144 1.87 -30.99 -60.75
C TYR A 144 0.81 -30.54 -59.72
N ASN A 145 -0.10 -29.64 -60.12
CA ASN A 145 -1.11 -29.08 -59.21
C ASN A 145 -2.10 -30.16 -58.73
N TYR A 146 -2.50 -31.07 -59.61
CA TYR A 146 -3.39 -32.18 -59.31
C TYR A 146 -2.82 -33.09 -58.22
N TYR A 147 -1.59 -33.57 -58.42
CA TYR A 147 -0.93 -34.44 -57.44
C TYR A 147 -0.60 -33.71 -56.14
N TYR A 148 -0.18 -32.44 -56.22
CA TYR A 148 0.07 -31.62 -55.03
C TYR A 148 -1.22 -31.39 -54.21
N THR A 149 -2.34 -31.07 -54.86
CA THR A 149 -3.63 -30.83 -54.19
C THR A 149 -4.18 -32.13 -53.57
N ASN A 150 -4.06 -33.27 -54.25
CA ASN A 150 -4.39 -34.57 -53.67
C ASN A 150 -3.49 -34.89 -52.46
N ALA A 151 -2.20 -34.57 -52.52
CA ALA A 151 -1.31 -34.76 -51.39
C ALA A 151 -1.72 -33.91 -50.18
N ARG A 152 -2.02 -32.62 -50.41
CA ARG A 152 -2.54 -31.71 -49.37
C ARG A 152 -3.82 -32.26 -48.76
N LEU A 153 -4.78 -32.70 -49.58
CA LEU A 153 -6.03 -33.30 -49.11
C LEU A 153 -5.77 -34.44 -48.11
N TYR A 154 -4.86 -35.36 -48.44
CA TYR A 154 -4.53 -36.45 -47.51
C TYR A 154 -3.85 -35.97 -46.23
N PHE A 155 -2.96 -34.98 -46.30
CA PHE A 155 -2.36 -34.42 -45.08
C PHE A 155 -3.38 -33.71 -44.20
N ASP A 156 -4.29 -32.94 -44.79
CA ASP A 156 -5.32 -32.20 -44.06
C ASP A 156 -6.36 -33.17 -43.45
N MET A 157 -6.69 -34.27 -44.15
CA MET A 157 -7.50 -35.37 -43.59
C MET A 157 -6.80 -36.08 -42.42
N ALA A 158 -5.47 -36.25 -42.51
CA ALA A 158 -4.68 -36.86 -41.45
C ALA A 158 -4.66 -35.99 -40.18
N GLU A 159 -4.57 -34.66 -40.33
CA GLU A 159 -4.64 -33.70 -39.22
C GLU A 159 -6.06 -33.58 -38.67
N TYR A 160 -7.09 -33.58 -39.54
CA TYR A 160 -8.48 -33.43 -39.13
C TYR A 160 -9.01 -34.62 -38.33
N ASN A 161 -8.74 -35.86 -38.78
CA ASN A 161 -9.24 -37.06 -38.12
C ASN A 161 -8.51 -37.36 -36.80
N ASP A 162 -7.23 -36.96 -36.69
CA ASP A 162 -6.37 -37.12 -35.51
C ASP A 162 -6.39 -38.53 -34.87
N ASP A 163 -6.61 -39.55 -35.70
CA ASP A 163 -6.65 -40.96 -35.29
C ASP A 163 -5.46 -41.70 -35.87
N GLN A 164 -4.56 -42.15 -34.98
CA GLN A 164 -3.31 -42.82 -35.34
C GLN A 164 -3.52 -44.02 -36.28
N ARG A 165 -4.67 -44.71 -36.21
CA ARG A 165 -4.98 -45.88 -37.06
C ARG A 165 -5.05 -45.52 -38.55
N TYR A 166 -5.51 -44.31 -38.86
CA TYR A 166 -5.72 -43.84 -40.24
C TYR A 166 -4.69 -42.82 -40.67
N GLN A 167 -4.14 -42.04 -39.74
CA GLN A 167 -3.20 -40.96 -40.00
C GLN A 167 -1.98 -41.41 -40.81
N ILE A 168 -1.40 -42.57 -40.47
CA ILE A 168 -0.20 -43.09 -41.13
C ILE A 168 -0.47 -43.39 -42.61
N ASP A 169 -1.61 -43.98 -42.94
CA ASP A 169 -1.95 -44.32 -44.33
C ASP A 169 -2.17 -43.05 -45.18
N TYR A 170 -2.87 -42.06 -44.63
CA TYR A 170 -3.05 -40.77 -45.30
C TYR A 170 -1.72 -40.04 -45.53
N VAL A 171 -0.84 -39.98 -44.53
CA VAL A 171 0.49 -39.36 -44.69
C VAL A 171 1.31 -40.08 -45.76
N ARG A 172 1.31 -41.42 -45.80
CA ARG A 172 2.00 -42.20 -46.84
C ARG A 172 1.46 -41.93 -48.24
N LYS A 173 0.14 -41.88 -48.40
CA LYS A 173 -0.51 -41.52 -49.67
C LYS A 173 -0.11 -40.12 -50.12
N GLY A 174 -0.15 -39.15 -49.21
CA GLY A 174 0.28 -37.77 -49.48
C GLY A 174 1.73 -37.67 -49.94
N ILE A 175 2.66 -38.36 -49.26
CA ILE A 175 4.09 -38.38 -49.63
C ILE A 175 4.27 -38.98 -51.03
N LYS A 176 3.62 -40.12 -51.33
CA LYS A 176 3.69 -40.75 -52.67
C LYS A 176 3.21 -39.79 -53.77
N LEU A 177 2.14 -39.05 -53.52
CA LEU A 177 1.59 -38.08 -54.45
C LEU A 177 2.54 -36.88 -54.64
N LEU A 178 3.19 -36.38 -53.59
CA LEU A 178 4.21 -35.33 -53.74
C LEU A 178 5.42 -35.79 -54.56
N TYR A 179 5.90 -37.02 -54.36
CA TYR A 179 6.94 -37.57 -55.22
C TYR A 179 6.49 -37.65 -56.68
N THR A 180 5.21 -37.98 -56.91
CA THR A 180 4.63 -37.98 -58.26
C THR A 180 4.55 -36.56 -58.83
N SER A 181 4.19 -35.54 -58.03
CA SER A 181 4.16 -34.15 -58.50
C SER A 181 5.54 -33.64 -58.92
N LEU A 182 6.62 -34.09 -58.25
CA LEU A 182 7.99 -33.69 -58.60
C LEU A 182 8.38 -34.07 -60.04
N ALA A 183 7.81 -35.13 -60.60
CA ALA A 183 8.07 -35.54 -61.98
C ALA A 183 7.56 -34.50 -63.03
N PHE A 184 6.70 -33.58 -62.62
CA PHE A 184 6.07 -32.57 -63.48
C PHE A 184 6.57 -31.14 -63.19
N CYS A 185 7.71 -30.99 -62.52
CA CYS A 185 8.35 -29.68 -62.34
C CYS A 185 9.88 -29.75 -62.47
N PRO A 186 10.53 -28.72 -63.07
CA PRO A 186 11.98 -28.63 -63.11
C PRO A 186 12.60 -28.56 -61.71
N VAL A 187 13.75 -29.21 -61.51
CA VAL A 187 14.48 -29.31 -60.23
C VAL A 187 14.91 -27.94 -59.70
N ASP A 188 15.14 -26.99 -60.60
CA ASP A 188 15.53 -25.60 -60.35
C ASP A 188 14.33 -24.65 -60.23
N SER A 189 13.13 -25.16 -59.96
CA SER A 189 11.91 -24.34 -59.81
C SER A 189 11.46 -24.17 -58.36
N SER A 190 10.81 -23.05 -58.06
CA SER A 190 10.14 -22.82 -56.77
C SER A 190 9.09 -23.90 -56.45
N ARG A 191 8.43 -24.47 -57.47
CA ARG A 191 7.48 -25.59 -57.31
C ARG A 191 8.16 -26.86 -56.81
N TYR A 192 9.35 -27.16 -57.32
CA TYR A 192 10.15 -28.29 -56.85
C TYR A 192 10.50 -28.12 -55.37
N TRP A 193 11.08 -26.98 -54.98
CA TRP A 193 11.49 -26.73 -53.60
C TRP A 193 10.31 -26.70 -52.62
N LYS A 194 9.15 -26.18 -53.04
CA LYS A 194 7.90 -26.27 -52.26
C LYS A 194 7.53 -27.72 -51.92
N SER A 195 7.51 -28.58 -52.93
CA SER A 195 7.11 -29.99 -52.77
C SER A 195 8.19 -30.80 -52.05
N TYR A 196 9.45 -30.63 -52.43
CA TYR A 196 10.59 -31.33 -51.83
C TYR A 196 10.72 -31.02 -50.33
N SER A 197 10.61 -29.75 -49.94
CA SER A 197 10.66 -29.34 -48.53
C SER A 197 9.52 -29.96 -47.72
N LEU A 198 8.31 -30.01 -48.29
CA LEU A 198 7.15 -30.63 -47.66
C LEU A 198 7.30 -32.16 -47.54
N ILE A 199 7.90 -32.83 -48.52
CA ILE A 199 8.25 -34.26 -48.43
C ILE A 199 9.19 -34.48 -47.24
N GLN A 200 10.30 -33.74 -47.16
CA GLN A 200 11.26 -33.89 -46.06
C GLN A 200 10.59 -33.66 -44.69
N LEU A 201 9.69 -32.68 -44.61
CA LEU A 201 8.90 -32.40 -43.42
C LEU A 201 7.98 -33.56 -43.03
N LYS A 202 7.20 -34.09 -43.98
CA LYS A 202 6.23 -35.18 -43.71
C LYS A 202 6.91 -36.53 -43.48
N GLU A 203 8.12 -36.72 -44.00
CA GLU A 203 9.01 -37.84 -43.65
C GLU A 203 9.74 -37.64 -42.31
N GLN A 204 9.50 -36.53 -41.61
CA GLN A 204 10.12 -36.20 -40.32
C GLN A 204 11.65 -36.10 -40.38
N LYS A 205 12.20 -35.78 -41.55
CA LYS A 205 13.64 -35.54 -41.75
C LYS A 205 13.97 -34.09 -41.39
N TRP A 206 13.88 -33.76 -40.10
CA TRP A 206 13.87 -32.37 -39.60
C TRP A 206 15.01 -31.49 -40.12
N LYS A 207 16.26 -31.97 -40.06
CA LYS A 207 17.42 -31.21 -40.55
C LYS A 207 17.38 -30.99 -42.06
N SER A 208 17.06 -32.02 -42.83
CA SER A 208 16.91 -31.91 -44.28
C SER A 208 15.76 -31.00 -44.68
N ALA A 209 14.63 -31.08 -43.96
CA ALA A 209 13.50 -30.19 -44.16
C ALA A 209 13.87 -28.73 -43.85
N GLN A 210 14.58 -28.49 -42.74
CA GLN A 210 15.08 -27.16 -42.38
C GLN A 210 15.93 -26.58 -43.51
N THR A 211 16.92 -27.33 -43.98
CA THR A 211 17.79 -26.90 -45.09
C THR A 211 16.97 -26.61 -46.35
N ALA A 212 16.04 -27.50 -46.72
CA ALA A 212 15.24 -27.34 -47.92
C ALA A 212 14.33 -26.08 -47.88
N TYR A 213 13.65 -25.83 -46.76
CA TYR A 213 12.83 -24.62 -46.60
C TYR A 213 13.67 -23.33 -46.58
N LEU A 214 14.83 -23.34 -45.92
CA LEU A 214 15.73 -22.18 -45.92
C LEU A 214 16.30 -21.89 -47.32
N THR A 215 16.69 -22.93 -48.06
CA THR A 215 17.11 -22.81 -49.46
C THR A 215 15.98 -22.25 -50.32
N TRP A 216 14.76 -22.78 -50.16
CA TRP A 216 13.60 -22.29 -50.91
C TRP A 216 13.33 -20.80 -50.67
N MET A 217 13.37 -20.36 -49.41
CA MET A 217 13.13 -18.96 -49.04
C MET A 217 14.28 -18.02 -49.47
N LYS A 218 15.51 -18.54 -49.54
CA LYS A 218 16.69 -17.74 -49.90
C LYS A 218 16.82 -17.55 -51.41
N ASP A 219 16.63 -18.63 -52.16
CA ASP A 219 16.98 -18.67 -53.58
C ASP A 219 15.79 -18.28 -54.50
N TYR A 220 14.58 -18.17 -53.95
CA TYR A 220 13.38 -17.82 -54.71
C TYR A 220 12.56 -16.73 -54.04
N GLU A 221 12.02 -15.82 -54.84
CA GLU A 221 11.06 -14.81 -54.37
C GLU A 221 9.70 -15.47 -54.08
N LEU A 222 9.29 -15.44 -52.81
CA LEU A 222 8.03 -16.02 -52.37
C LEU A 222 6.97 -14.93 -52.23
N ASN A 223 5.82 -15.13 -52.87
CA ASN A 223 4.65 -14.31 -52.57
C ASN A 223 4.22 -14.51 -51.09
N PRO A 224 3.43 -13.59 -50.51
CA PRO A 224 3.08 -13.64 -49.09
C PRO A 224 2.51 -14.99 -48.62
N ASN A 225 1.65 -15.64 -49.42
CA ASN A 225 1.08 -16.94 -49.06
C ASN A 225 2.16 -18.03 -48.98
N LEU A 226 3.04 -18.13 -49.98
CA LEU A 226 4.13 -19.10 -49.97
C LEU A 226 5.13 -18.81 -48.83
N TYR A 227 5.39 -17.54 -48.53
CA TYR A 227 6.24 -17.13 -47.42
C TYR A 227 5.63 -17.54 -46.07
N ALA A 228 4.32 -17.34 -45.87
CA ALA A 228 3.61 -17.78 -44.68
C ALA A 228 3.68 -19.31 -44.50
N ILE A 229 3.49 -20.08 -45.58
CA ILE A 229 3.63 -21.54 -45.56
C ILE A 229 5.05 -21.95 -45.17
N ALA A 230 6.07 -21.37 -45.78
CA ALA A 230 7.47 -21.71 -45.51
C ALA A 230 7.86 -21.39 -44.07
N THR A 231 7.50 -20.21 -43.57
CA THR A 231 7.80 -19.77 -42.20
C THR A 231 7.02 -20.56 -41.15
N SER A 232 5.74 -20.86 -41.38
CA SER A 232 4.95 -21.75 -40.50
C SER A 232 5.55 -23.17 -40.46
N SER A 233 6.00 -23.69 -41.60
CA SER A 233 6.68 -25.00 -41.66
C SER A 233 8.01 -24.98 -40.90
N LEU A 234 8.82 -23.92 -41.06
CA LEU A 234 10.06 -23.74 -40.31
C LEU A 234 9.81 -23.62 -38.81
N SER A 235 8.76 -22.91 -38.40
CA SER A 235 8.36 -22.84 -36.98
C SER A 235 8.14 -24.23 -36.40
N TYR A 236 7.34 -25.07 -37.08
CA TYR A 236 7.10 -26.43 -36.65
C TYR A 236 8.41 -27.26 -36.60
N ILE A 237 9.26 -27.15 -37.62
CA ILE A 237 10.57 -27.83 -37.65
C ILE A 237 11.45 -27.39 -36.47
N TYR A 238 11.52 -26.09 -36.17
CA TYR A 238 12.29 -25.58 -35.04
C TYR A 238 11.75 -26.07 -33.69
N SER A 239 10.43 -26.18 -33.54
CA SER A 239 9.82 -26.80 -32.36
C SER A 239 10.24 -28.28 -32.21
N GLN A 240 10.22 -29.07 -33.30
CA GLN A 240 10.70 -30.46 -33.27
C GLN A 240 12.21 -30.57 -32.96
N LEU A 241 12.99 -29.54 -33.30
CA LEU A 241 14.41 -29.43 -32.97
C LEU A 241 14.69 -28.81 -31.60
N GLN A 242 13.65 -28.58 -30.77
CA GLN A 242 13.75 -27.98 -29.43
C GLN A 242 14.38 -26.58 -29.44
N LYS A 243 14.09 -25.80 -30.49
CA LYS A 243 14.52 -24.41 -30.68
C LYS A 243 13.32 -23.48 -30.58
N ASP A 244 12.66 -23.49 -29.42
CA ASP A 244 11.36 -22.86 -29.20
C ASP A 244 11.35 -21.35 -29.51
N GLN A 245 12.44 -20.65 -29.19
CA GLN A 245 12.57 -19.22 -29.49
C GLN A 245 12.48 -18.94 -31.00
N LEU A 246 13.18 -19.73 -31.82
CA LEU A 246 13.10 -19.61 -33.27
C LEU A 246 11.74 -20.10 -33.78
N ALA A 247 11.16 -21.12 -33.15
CA ALA A 247 9.82 -21.58 -33.50
C ALA A 247 8.79 -20.45 -33.38
N ILE A 248 8.82 -19.69 -32.29
CA ILE A 248 7.95 -18.53 -32.07
C ILE A 248 8.22 -17.43 -33.09
N GLU A 249 9.50 -17.08 -33.32
CA GLU A 249 9.88 -16.04 -34.28
C GLU A 249 9.37 -16.31 -35.70
N TYR A 250 9.59 -17.53 -36.20
CA TYR A 250 9.11 -17.93 -37.53
C TYR A 250 7.58 -18.00 -37.60
N LEU A 251 6.91 -18.35 -36.49
CA LEU A 251 5.45 -18.36 -36.45
C LEU A 251 4.87 -16.94 -36.46
N VAL A 252 5.54 -15.98 -35.82
CA VAL A 252 5.20 -14.56 -35.92
C VAL A 252 5.37 -14.06 -37.35
N HIS A 253 6.45 -14.43 -38.05
CA HIS A 253 6.62 -14.09 -39.46
C HIS A 253 5.48 -14.64 -40.33
N ALA A 254 5.03 -15.87 -40.08
CA ALA A 254 3.87 -16.45 -40.76
C ALA A 254 2.60 -15.65 -40.48
N ALA A 255 2.31 -15.34 -39.20
CA ALA A 255 1.14 -14.58 -38.80
C ALA A 255 1.11 -13.16 -39.41
N ILE A 256 2.26 -12.47 -39.43
CA ILE A 256 2.39 -11.13 -40.06
C ILE A 256 2.10 -11.21 -41.56
N SER A 257 2.61 -12.25 -42.23
CA SER A 257 2.40 -12.43 -43.67
C SER A 257 0.92 -12.74 -43.99
N ASP A 258 0.27 -13.58 -43.17
CA ASP A 258 -1.16 -13.86 -43.27
C ASP A 258 -2.00 -12.60 -43.07
N ILE A 259 -1.72 -11.79 -42.03
CA ILE A 259 -2.45 -10.54 -41.75
C ILE A 259 -2.30 -9.53 -42.89
N LYS A 260 -1.05 -9.27 -43.32
CA LYS A 260 -0.77 -8.31 -44.41
C LYS A 260 -1.41 -8.71 -45.74
N SER A 261 -1.49 -10.02 -46.02
CA SER A 261 -2.13 -10.53 -47.24
C SER A 261 -3.63 -10.75 -47.10
N ALA A 262 -4.21 -10.41 -45.95
CA ALA A 262 -5.59 -10.70 -45.56
C ALA A 262 -5.95 -12.20 -45.73
N THR A 263 -5.00 -13.11 -45.54
CA THR A 263 -5.23 -14.55 -45.59
C THR A 263 -5.93 -15.02 -44.32
N LYS A 264 -7.09 -15.66 -44.48
CA LYS A 264 -7.98 -16.09 -43.40
C LYS A 264 -7.81 -17.55 -42.99
N GLU A 265 -6.76 -18.19 -43.50
CA GLU A 265 -6.35 -19.51 -43.01
C GLU A 265 -5.79 -19.44 -41.58
N ASN A 266 -5.12 -18.33 -41.26
CA ASN A 266 -4.59 -17.86 -39.97
C ASN A 266 -4.23 -18.94 -38.94
N THR A 267 -3.57 -20.00 -39.40
CA THR A 267 -3.14 -21.13 -38.58
C THR A 267 -1.99 -20.73 -37.66
N ALA A 268 -1.21 -19.72 -38.05
CA ALA A 268 -0.10 -19.19 -37.27
C ALA A 268 -0.54 -18.54 -35.95
N LEU A 269 -1.58 -17.68 -35.94
CA LEU A 269 -2.08 -17.09 -34.70
C LEU A 269 -2.68 -18.14 -33.75
N ARG A 270 -3.38 -19.16 -34.28
CA ARG A 270 -3.87 -20.28 -33.48
C ARG A 270 -2.71 -21.02 -32.79
N ASN A 271 -1.66 -21.33 -33.54
CA ASN A 271 -0.51 -22.05 -33.01
C ASN A 271 0.26 -21.17 -32.00
N LEU A 272 0.40 -19.86 -32.24
CA LEU A 272 0.97 -18.90 -31.28
C LEU A 272 0.15 -18.85 -30.01
N ALA A 273 -1.17 -18.81 -30.11
CA ALA A 273 -2.06 -18.83 -28.95
C ALA A 273 -1.84 -20.07 -28.09
N ASN A 274 -1.66 -21.24 -28.72
CA ASN A 274 -1.36 -22.49 -28.01
C ASN A 274 -0.01 -22.44 -27.28
N ILE A 275 1.04 -21.93 -27.93
CA ILE A 275 2.36 -21.75 -27.30
C ILE A 275 2.25 -20.80 -26.10
N LEU A 276 1.63 -19.63 -26.30
CA LEU A 276 1.46 -18.62 -25.25
C LEU A 276 0.60 -19.11 -24.09
N TYR A 277 -0.38 -19.98 -24.35
CA TYR A 277 -1.14 -20.64 -23.31
C TYR A 277 -0.24 -21.50 -22.41
N HIS A 278 0.62 -22.33 -23.01
CA HIS A 278 1.57 -23.16 -22.27
C HIS A 278 2.66 -22.34 -21.55
N GLU A 279 3.06 -21.19 -22.10
CA GLU A 279 3.97 -20.24 -21.43
C GLU A 279 3.29 -19.42 -20.31
N GLY A 280 1.97 -19.55 -20.12
CA GLY A 280 1.21 -18.81 -19.11
C GLY A 280 0.87 -17.36 -19.51
N ALA A 281 1.13 -16.95 -20.75
CA ALA A 281 0.76 -15.67 -21.33
C ALA A 281 -0.71 -15.63 -21.76
N LEU A 282 -1.61 -15.96 -20.82
CA LEU A 282 -3.03 -16.27 -21.07
C LEU A 282 -3.81 -15.15 -21.77
N LYS A 283 -3.55 -13.88 -21.44
CA LYS A 283 -4.22 -12.75 -22.08
C LYS A 283 -3.95 -12.69 -23.59
N LYS A 284 -2.66 -12.78 -23.98
CA LYS A 284 -2.27 -12.78 -25.39
C LYS A 284 -2.73 -14.04 -26.11
N ALA A 285 -2.65 -15.20 -25.45
CA ALA A 285 -3.20 -16.43 -25.98
C ALA A 285 -4.69 -16.28 -26.33
N ASN A 286 -5.47 -15.67 -25.43
CA ASN A 286 -6.89 -15.38 -25.65
C ASN A 286 -7.14 -14.41 -26.81
N GLU A 287 -6.37 -13.33 -26.91
CA GLU A 287 -6.47 -12.35 -28.00
C GLU A 287 -6.20 -13.00 -29.37
N TYR A 288 -5.11 -13.77 -29.50
CA TYR A 288 -4.74 -14.40 -30.76
C TYR A 288 -5.71 -15.50 -31.19
N VAL A 289 -6.18 -16.34 -30.26
CA VAL A 289 -7.15 -17.40 -30.60
C VAL A 289 -8.50 -16.81 -31.02
N LYS A 290 -8.91 -15.65 -30.48
CA LYS A 290 -10.13 -14.95 -30.91
C LYS A 290 -10.02 -14.45 -32.33
N ILE A 291 -8.90 -13.83 -32.70
CA ILE A 291 -8.66 -13.40 -34.08
C ILE A 291 -8.68 -14.60 -35.04
N ALA A 292 -8.04 -15.72 -34.65
CA ALA A 292 -8.07 -16.94 -35.45
C ALA A 292 -9.50 -17.48 -35.62
N LEU A 293 -10.35 -17.39 -34.59
CA LEU A 293 -11.77 -17.78 -34.66
C LEU A 293 -12.58 -16.85 -35.57
N GLU A 294 -12.36 -15.55 -35.49
CA GLU A 294 -12.99 -14.55 -36.35
C GLU A 294 -12.64 -14.81 -37.82
N ASP A 295 -11.37 -15.08 -38.13
CA ASP A 295 -10.91 -15.39 -39.49
C ASP A 295 -11.49 -16.71 -40.01
N ALA A 296 -11.49 -17.78 -39.18
CA ALA A 296 -12.14 -19.04 -39.53
C ALA A 296 -13.64 -18.86 -39.76
N THR A 297 -14.27 -17.93 -39.04
CA THR A 297 -15.69 -17.58 -39.18
C THR A 297 -15.97 -16.81 -40.44
N PHE A 298 -15.18 -15.78 -40.72
CA PHE A 298 -15.28 -14.97 -41.93
C PHE A 298 -15.02 -15.78 -43.20
N TYR A 299 -14.03 -16.67 -43.18
CA TYR A 299 -13.73 -17.53 -44.33
C TYR A 299 -14.79 -18.62 -44.53
N ASP A 300 -15.46 -19.06 -43.46
CA ASP A 300 -16.32 -20.24 -43.38
C ASP A 300 -15.61 -21.61 -43.41
N ALA A 301 -14.47 -21.72 -42.72
CA ALA A 301 -13.76 -22.99 -42.57
C ALA A 301 -14.31 -23.83 -41.39
N LYS A 302 -15.13 -24.84 -41.68
CA LYS A 302 -15.82 -25.68 -40.67
C LYS A 302 -14.85 -26.41 -39.75
N HIS A 303 -13.82 -27.04 -40.32
CA HIS A 303 -12.85 -27.83 -39.54
C HIS A 303 -12.05 -26.94 -38.56
N ARG A 304 -11.63 -25.74 -39.00
CA ARG A 304 -10.92 -24.77 -38.13
C ARG A 304 -11.81 -24.22 -37.02
N LYS A 305 -13.07 -23.90 -37.33
CA LYS A 305 -14.05 -23.48 -36.31
C LYS A 305 -14.15 -24.53 -35.20
N ASN A 306 -14.37 -25.78 -35.58
CA ASN A 306 -14.50 -26.89 -34.62
C ASN A 306 -13.22 -27.08 -33.78
N GLN A 307 -12.04 -27.05 -34.40
CA GLN A 307 -10.77 -27.12 -33.69
C GLN A 307 -10.61 -25.96 -32.69
N ILE A 308 -10.87 -24.72 -33.12
CA ILE A 308 -10.72 -23.53 -32.27
C ILE A 308 -11.75 -23.50 -31.13
N SER A 309 -13.00 -23.92 -31.39
CA SER A 309 -14.04 -24.00 -30.37
C SER A 309 -13.73 -24.99 -29.25
N SER A 310 -12.86 -25.97 -29.48
CA SER A 310 -12.39 -26.89 -28.42
C SER A 310 -11.32 -26.28 -27.51
N ILE A 311 -10.46 -25.39 -28.04
CA ILE A 311 -9.35 -24.78 -27.28
C ILE A 311 -9.73 -23.48 -26.59
N LEU A 312 -10.64 -22.68 -27.20
CA LEU A 312 -10.99 -21.35 -26.70
C LEU A 312 -11.52 -21.38 -25.24
N PRO A 313 -12.46 -22.29 -24.87
CA PRO A 313 -12.96 -22.36 -23.50
C PRO A 313 -11.87 -22.72 -22.49
N ILE A 314 -10.87 -23.51 -22.89
CA ILE A 314 -9.75 -23.91 -22.03
C ILE A 314 -8.87 -22.69 -21.71
N ILE A 315 -8.55 -21.89 -22.74
CA ILE A 315 -7.77 -20.66 -22.59
C ILE A 315 -8.54 -19.63 -21.75
N GLU A 316 -9.82 -19.44 -22.03
CA GLU A 316 -10.68 -18.53 -21.26
C GLU A 316 -10.79 -18.94 -19.80
N SER A 317 -11.05 -20.23 -19.53
CA SER A 317 -11.15 -20.75 -18.17
C SER A 317 -9.85 -20.57 -17.39
N ALA A 318 -8.70 -20.83 -18.02
CA ALA A 318 -7.39 -20.61 -17.39
C ALA A 318 -7.15 -19.12 -17.08
N GLN A 319 -7.52 -18.22 -17.99
CA GLN A 319 -7.40 -16.78 -17.78
C GLN A 319 -8.30 -16.30 -16.62
N PHE A 320 -9.56 -16.74 -16.60
CA PHE A 320 -10.48 -16.43 -15.50
C PHE A 320 -9.97 -16.94 -14.17
N TYR A 321 -9.48 -18.18 -14.11
CA TYR A 321 -8.91 -18.76 -12.90
C TYR A 321 -7.68 -17.96 -12.40
N GLN A 322 -6.78 -17.55 -13.29
CA GLN A 322 -5.63 -16.71 -12.91
C GLN A 322 -6.07 -15.34 -12.39
N MET A 323 -7.12 -14.75 -12.99
CA MET A 323 -7.69 -13.49 -12.52
C MET A 323 -8.31 -13.63 -11.13
N GLU A 324 -9.01 -14.75 -10.87
CA GLU A 324 -9.59 -15.05 -9.56
C GLU A 324 -8.51 -15.18 -8.48
N LEU A 325 -7.43 -15.93 -8.75
CA LEU A 325 -6.30 -16.05 -7.82
C LEU A 325 -5.67 -14.69 -7.49
N LYS A 326 -5.52 -13.81 -8.49
CA LYS A 326 -5.02 -12.44 -8.28
C LYS A 326 -5.98 -11.63 -7.41
N ASN A 327 -7.28 -11.69 -7.69
CA ASN A 327 -8.30 -11.01 -6.90
C ASN A 327 -8.35 -11.51 -5.46
N GLU A 328 -8.23 -12.82 -5.23
CA GLU A 328 -8.13 -13.38 -3.89
C GLU A 328 -6.89 -12.89 -3.14
N SER A 329 -5.73 -12.85 -3.80
CA SER A 329 -4.48 -12.33 -3.22
C SER A 329 -4.59 -10.84 -2.86
N LEU A 330 -5.20 -10.04 -3.74
CA LEU A 330 -5.50 -8.63 -3.48
C LEU A 330 -6.45 -8.47 -2.29
N ARG A 331 -7.52 -9.27 -2.22
CA ARG A 331 -8.46 -9.28 -1.09
C ARG A 331 -7.73 -9.57 0.23
N LYS A 332 -6.87 -10.60 0.27
CA LYS A 332 -6.06 -10.92 1.46
C LYS A 332 -5.13 -9.77 1.85
N THR A 333 -4.50 -9.14 0.87
CA THR A 333 -3.61 -7.98 1.07
C THR A 333 -4.37 -6.79 1.66
N VAL A 334 -5.56 -6.48 1.14
CA VAL A 334 -6.43 -5.41 1.65
C VAL A 334 -6.88 -5.68 3.08
N VAL A 335 -7.30 -6.91 3.40
CA VAL A 335 -7.67 -7.30 4.77
C VAL A 335 -6.51 -7.12 5.74
N LEU A 336 -5.30 -7.55 5.35
CA LEU A 336 -4.10 -7.39 6.17
C LEU A 336 -3.76 -5.91 6.41
N LEU A 337 -3.87 -5.06 5.38
CA LEU A 337 -3.69 -3.61 5.51
C LEU A 337 -4.72 -2.97 6.43
N ALA A 338 -5.98 -3.41 6.37
CA ALA A 338 -7.04 -2.92 7.27
C ALA A 338 -6.76 -3.29 8.74
N ILE A 339 -6.30 -4.51 9.01
CA ILE A 339 -5.88 -4.94 10.35
C ILE A 339 -4.69 -4.09 10.83
N LEU A 340 -3.70 -3.85 9.98
CA LEU A 340 -2.54 -3.03 10.33
C LEU A 340 -2.95 -1.58 10.64
N ALA A 341 -3.85 -0.99 9.85
CA ALA A 341 -4.38 0.34 10.11
C ALA A 341 -5.15 0.40 11.43
N LEU A 342 -5.94 -0.63 11.76
CA LEU A 342 -6.64 -0.73 13.04
C LEU A 342 -5.65 -0.79 14.21
N LEU A 343 -4.58 -1.57 14.11
CA LEU A 343 -3.54 -1.64 15.14
C LEU A 343 -2.88 -0.27 15.36
N VAL A 344 -2.58 0.46 14.28
CA VAL A 344 -2.03 1.82 14.36
C VAL A 344 -3.00 2.76 15.11
N LEU A 345 -4.30 2.69 14.82
CA LEU A 345 -5.31 3.48 15.54
C LEU A 345 -5.38 3.12 17.03
N ILE A 346 -5.31 1.84 17.37
CA ILE A 346 -5.26 1.37 18.76
C ILE A 346 -4.01 1.93 19.47
N PHE A 347 -2.84 1.83 18.85
CA PHE A 347 -1.61 2.39 19.42
C PHE A 347 -1.71 3.90 19.63
N LEU A 348 -2.24 4.64 18.65
CA LEU A 348 -2.47 6.08 18.79
C LEU A 348 -3.40 6.38 19.97
N CYS A 349 -4.51 5.65 20.11
CA CYS A 349 -5.44 5.81 21.22
C CYS A 349 -4.76 5.56 22.58
N VAL A 350 -3.98 4.48 22.69
CA VAL A 350 -3.18 4.16 23.89
C VAL A 350 -2.18 5.27 24.20
N ILE A 351 -1.45 5.77 23.20
CA ILE A 351 -0.49 6.87 23.36
C ILE A 351 -1.19 8.13 23.88
N PHE A 352 -2.32 8.53 23.28
CA PHE A 352 -3.07 9.70 23.73
C PHE A 352 -3.58 9.54 25.17
N LYS A 353 -4.07 8.35 25.55
CA LYS A 353 -4.49 8.06 26.93
C LYS A 353 -3.31 8.19 27.90
N GLN A 354 -2.17 7.57 27.61
CA GLN A 354 -0.97 7.65 28.45
C GLN A 354 -0.44 9.08 28.59
N LEU A 355 -0.47 9.88 27.50
CA LEU A 355 -0.07 11.29 27.55
C LEU A 355 -1.00 12.12 28.44
N LYS A 356 -2.32 11.86 28.40
CA LYS A 356 -3.31 12.54 29.26
C LYS A 356 -3.09 12.20 30.74
N GLU A 357 -2.90 10.92 31.07
CA GLU A 357 -2.61 10.48 32.45
C GLU A 357 -1.32 11.10 32.98
N LYS A 358 -0.23 11.10 32.18
CA LYS A 358 1.03 11.75 32.56
C LYS A 358 0.87 13.25 32.77
N LYS A 359 0.03 13.93 31.98
CA LYS A 359 -0.24 15.37 32.15
C LYS A 359 -0.92 15.65 33.49
N ILE A 360 -1.94 14.85 33.85
CA ILE A 360 -2.65 14.98 35.14
C ILE A 360 -1.69 14.71 36.31
N ALA A 361 -0.90 13.63 36.24
CA ALA A 361 0.07 13.31 37.29
C ALA A 361 1.12 14.42 37.48
N ARG A 362 1.60 15.03 36.39
CA ARG A 362 2.52 16.18 36.46
C ARG A 362 1.89 17.42 37.10
N GLN A 363 0.62 17.70 36.79
CA GLN A 363 -0.10 18.82 37.41
C GLN A 363 -0.24 18.62 38.92
N ALA A 364 -0.67 17.44 39.36
CA ALA A 364 -0.78 17.09 40.78
C ALA A 364 0.58 17.15 41.52
N LEU A 365 1.66 16.68 40.87
CA LEU A 365 3.03 16.80 41.42
C LEU A 365 3.45 18.27 41.58
N THR A 366 3.09 19.12 40.61
CA THR A 366 3.42 20.55 40.65
C THR A 366 2.68 21.25 41.78
N GLU A 367 1.39 20.96 41.96
CA GLU A 367 0.58 21.49 43.05
C GLU A 367 1.10 21.08 44.43
N ASN A 368 1.43 19.79 44.62
CA ASN A 368 2.01 19.30 45.88
C ASN A 368 3.36 19.97 46.20
N ASN A 369 4.20 20.21 45.19
CA ASN A 369 5.49 20.87 45.40
C ASN A 369 5.31 22.34 45.84
N ILE A 370 4.30 23.03 45.31
CA ILE A 370 3.93 24.38 45.75
C ILE A 370 3.51 24.36 47.23
N GLN A 371 2.61 23.45 47.61
CA GLN A 371 2.15 23.33 48.99
C GLN A 371 3.29 22.99 49.97
N LEU A 372 4.20 22.09 49.58
CA LEU A 372 5.38 21.76 50.38
C LEU A 372 6.30 22.97 50.61
N LYS A 373 6.48 23.81 49.58
CA LYS A 373 7.26 25.05 49.72
C LYS A 373 6.62 26.04 50.69
N GLU A 374 5.31 26.24 50.58
CA GLU A 374 4.58 27.13 51.50
C GLU A 374 4.65 26.64 52.95
N MET A 375 4.46 25.34 53.18
CA MET A 375 4.56 24.75 54.51
C MET A 375 5.97 24.89 55.10
N ASN A 376 7.01 24.73 54.28
CA ASN A 376 8.39 24.88 54.71
C ASN A 376 8.70 26.34 55.10
N LEU A 377 8.20 27.33 54.34
CA LEU A 377 8.35 28.75 54.69
C LEU A 377 7.72 29.08 56.06
N ASN A 378 6.51 28.59 56.31
CA ASN A 378 5.82 28.82 57.59
C ASN A 378 6.56 28.19 58.79
N LEU A 379 7.22 27.04 58.58
CA LEU A 379 8.03 26.40 59.61
C LEU A 379 9.26 27.23 59.96
N VAL A 380 9.96 27.74 58.95
CA VAL A 380 11.13 28.61 59.14
C VAL A 380 10.75 29.87 59.93
N GLU A 381 9.63 30.50 59.59
CA GLU A 381 9.14 31.68 60.32
C GLU A 381 8.74 31.36 61.78
N SER A 382 8.14 30.20 62.03
CA SER A 382 7.83 29.77 63.41
C SER A 382 9.10 29.56 64.25
N ASP A 383 10.16 29.03 63.65
CA ASP A 383 11.40 28.74 64.36
C ASP A 383 12.23 29.99 64.66
N THR A 384 12.23 31.01 63.79
CA THR A 384 12.88 32.30 64.06
C THR A 384 12.26 33.00 65.26
N ILE A 385 10.92 33.01 65.37
CA ILE A 385 10.20 33.62 66.51
C ILE A 385 10.57 32.94 67.83
N LYS A 386 10.71 31.60 67.84
CA LYS A 386 11.14 30.86 69.04
C LYS A 386 12.57 31.21 69.43
N GLN A 387 13.48 31.33 68.47
CA GLN A 387 14.87 31.71 68.72
C GLN A 387 15.00 33.12 69.33
N ASP A 388 14.24 34.09 68.82
CA ASP A 388 14.22 35.45 69.37
C ASP A 388 13.74 35.47 70.83
N TYR A 389 12.74 34.67 71.16
CA TYR A 389 12.24 34.53 72.53
C TYR A 389 13.27 33.92 73.49
N ILE A 390 13.93 32.83 73.08
CA ILE A 390 14.99 32.18 73.88
C ILE A 390 16.13 33.17 74.13
N THR A 391 16.58 33.87 73.08
CA THR A 391 17.64 34.88 73.17
C THR A 391 17.27 35.98 74.16
N TYR A 392 16.02 36.45 74.11
CA TYR A 392 15.54 37.47 75.03
C TYR A 392 15.50 36.98 76.48
N PHE A 393 14.96 35.79 76.75
CA PHE A 393 14.88 35.22 78.10
C PHE A 393 16.27 35.09 78.74
N LEU A 394 17.24 34.56 77.98
CA LEU A 394 18.62 34.43 78.44
C LEU A 394 19.26 35.79 78.77
N LYS A 395 18.96 36.84 77.99
CA LYS A 395 19.44 38.20 78.24
C LYS A 395 18.92 38.75 79.57
N VAL A 396 17.63 38.59 79.87
CA VAL A 396 17.02 39.07 81.12
C VAL A 396 17.56 38.33 82.32
N THR A 397 17.67 37.00 82.24
CA THR A 397 18.25 36.19 83.33
C THR A 397 19.70 36.58 83.60
N SER A 398 20.50 36.82 82.56
CA SER A 398 21.88 37.30 82.71
C SER A 398 21.95 38.67 83.41
N GLN A 399 21.06 39.60 83.05
CA GLN A 399 20.99 40.90 83.71
C GLN A 399 20.64 40.78 85.20
N LEU A 400 19.67 39.92 85.56
CA LEU A 400 19.31 39.67 86.95
C LEU A 400 20.49 39.08 87.75
N ILE A 401 21.19 38.09 87.18
CA ILE A 401 22.38 37.49 87.80
C ILE A 401 23.44 38.56 88.08
N ASN A 402 23.69 39.45 87.12
CA ASN A 402 24.64 40.55 87.29
C ASN A 402 24.20 41.52 88.39
N THR A 403 22.91 41.88 88.45
CA THR A 403 22.37 42.77 89.50
C THR A 403 22.55 42.15 90.89
N ILE A 404 22.13 40.89 91.08
CA ILE A 404 22.29 40.18 92.36
C ILE A 404 23.78 40.04 92.72
N GLY A 405 24.63 39.67 91.76
CA GLY A 405 26.07 39.59 91.97
C GLY A 405 26.70 40.91 92.40
N SER A 406 26.25 42.04 91.84
CA SER A 406 26.71 43.38 92.22
C SER A 406 26.29 43.76 93.64
N LEU A 407 25.06 43.42 94.05
CA LEU A 407 24.55 43.64 95.41
C LEU A 407 25.31 42.79 96.41
N GLN A 408 25.52 41.49 96.11
CA GLN A 408 26.29 40.59 96.96
C GLN A 408 27.71 41.10 97.16
N LYS A 409 28.39 41.49 96.07
CA LYS A 409 29.76 42.03 96.13
C LYS A 409 29.82 43.30 96.97
N THR A 410 28.87 44.22 96.77
CA THR A 410 28.80 45.47 97.54
C THR A 410 28.56 45.20 99.02
N ALA A 411 27.68 44.25 99.34
CA ALA A 411 27.40 43.84 100.71
C ALA A 411 28.64 43.25 101.39
N VAL A 412 29.31 42.30 100.74
CA VAL A 412 30.54 41.67 101.25
C VAL A 412 31.63 42.71 101.52
N VAL A 413 31.88 43.62 100.57
CA VAL A 413 32.89 44.69 100.72
C VAL A 413 32.58 45.59 101.92
N LYS A 414 31.32 46.03 102.06
CA LYS A 414 30.94 46.95 103.15
C LYS A 414 30.99 46.30 104.54
N ILE A 415 30.64 45.02 104.65
CA ILE A 415 30.81 44.22 105.89
C ILE A 415 32.29 44.12 106.28
N GLN A 416 33.17 43.78 105.33
CA GLN A 416 34.61 43.64 105.58
C GLN A 416 35.27 44.96 106.02
N THR A 417 34.80 46.10 105.50
CA THR A 417 35.31 47.43 105.86
C THR A 417 34.83 47.96 107.23
N LYS A 418 34.13 47.16 108.04
CA LYS A 418 33.55 47.54 109.35
C LYS A 418 32.72 48.84 109.30
N ASN A 419 32.01 49.08 108.20
CA ASN A 419 31.19 50.27 108.00
C ASN A 419 29.70 49.89 107.85
N PRO A 420 29.05 49.42 108.94
CA PRO A 420 27.70 48.85 108.89
C PRO A 420 26.61 49.86 108.52
N GLU A 421 26.85 51.14 108.79
CA GLU A 421 25.92 52.24 108.48
C GLU A 421 25.78 52.46 106.97
N ASP A 422 26.89 52.36 106.23
CA ASP A 422 26.90 52.47 104.77
C ASP A 422 26.23 51.28 104.08
N LEU A 423 26.38 50.06 104.63
CA LEU A 423 25.65 48.89 104.14
C LEU A 423 24.14 49.08 104.32
N LEU A 424 23.74 49.60 105.48
CA LEU A 424 22.34 49.93 105.76
C LEU A 424 21.79 50.90 104.71
N ARG A 425 22.55 51.94 104.35
CA ARG A 425 22.18 52.90 103.30
C ARG A 425 22.05 52.25 101.92
N VAL A 426 22.97 51.37 101.52
CA VAL A 426 22.89 50.65 100.23
C VAL A 426 21.65 49.75 100.18
N MET A 427 21.38 49.01 101.27
CA MET A 427 20.21 48.15 101.37
C MET A 427 18.90 48.94 101.43
N GLN A 428 18.89 50.11 102.07
CA GLN A 428 17.75 51.04 102.09
C GLN A 428 17.52 51.73 100.74
N ASN A 429 18.59 51.97 99.96
CA ASN A 429 18.52 52.60 98.64
C ASN A 429 18.12 51.60 97.53
N TYR A 430 18.19 50.30 97.76
CA TYR A 430 17.68 49.30 96.82
C TYR A 430 16.15 49.39 96.75
N SER A 431 15.65 49.81 95.59
CA SER A 431 14.22 50.01 95.38
C SER A 431 13.63 48.81 94.64
N VAL A 432 13.02 47.89 95.39
CA VAL A 432 12.20 46.80 94.82
C VAL A 432 11.13 47.35 93.87
N LYS A 433 10.59 48.55 94.17
CA LYS A 433 9.61 49.25 93.32
C LYS A 433 10.18 49.64 91.94
N LYS A 434 11.46 50.03 91.86
CA LYS A 434 12.12 50.33 90.57
C LYS A 434 12.32 49.05 89.75
N GLU A 435 12.81 47.98 90.39
CA GLU A 435 13.00 46.67 89.74
C GLU A 435 11.66 46.10 89.25
N ARG A 436 10.59 46.26 90.03
CA ARG A 436 9.24 45.85 89.63
C ARG A 436 8.73 46.61 88.41
N THR A 437 8.96 47.93 88.36
CA THR A 437 8.62 48.74 87.19
C THR A 437 9.41 48.31 85.95
N ALA A 438 10.70 48.00 86.11
CA ALA A 438 11.53 47.50 85.02
C ALA A 438 11.05 46.13 84.52
N LEU A 439 10.70 45.21 85.42
CA LEU A 439 10.09 43.91 85.09
C LEU A 439 8.82 44.08 84.27
N PHE A 440 7.94 45.01 84.66
CA PHE A 440 6.70 45.27 83.93
C PHE A 440 6.95 45.81 82.52
N HIS A 441 7.84 46.79 82.37
CA HIS A 441 8.18 47.32 81.05
C HIS A 441 8.77 46.23 80.15
N GLN A 442 9.65 45.39 80.69
CA GLN A 442 10.24 44.27 79.97
C GLN A 442 9.19 43.24 79.57
N PHE A 443 8.31 42.86 80.50
CA PHE A 443 7.20 41.95 80.23
C PHE A 443 6.30 42.47 79.10
N ASP A 444 5.91 43.75 79.17
CA ASP A 444 5.04 44.37 78.19
C ASP A 444 5.67 44.34 76.79
N GLU A 445 6.96 44.68 76.65
CA GLU A 445 7.68 44.65 75.36
C GLU A 445 7.72 43.25 74.73
N VAL A 446 8.06 42.23 75.54
CA VAL A 446 8.14 40.84 75.04
C VAL A 446 6.78 40.34 74.65
N PHE A 447 5.80 40.58 75.50
CA PHE A 447 4.47 40.10 75.30
C PHE A 447 3.85 40.72 74.04
N LEU A 448 4.03 42.03 73.83
CA LEU A 448 3.56 42.71 72.63
C LEU A 448 4.35 42.32 71.37
N LYS A 449 5.61 41.90 71.48
CA LYS A 449 6.30 41.24 70.36
C LYS A 449 5.61 39.93 70.02
N LEU A 450 5.31 39.06 70.98
CA LEU A 450 4.67 37.77 70.74
C LEU A 450 3.20 37.89 70.29
N PHE A 451 2.53 38.97 70.71
CA PHE A 451 1.14 39.27 70.42
C PHE A 451 0.97 40.74 69.98
N PRO A 452 1.41 41.11 68.76
CA PRO A 452 1.39 42.51 68.30
C PRO A 452 -0.02 43.10 68.25
N SER A 453 -1.01 42.25 67.98
CA SER A 453 -2.42 42.62 67.92
C SER A 453 -3.15 42.51 69.26
N PHE A 454 -2.45 42.26 70.38
CA PHE A 454 -3.11 41.99 71.65
C PHE A 454 -4.02 43.12 72.10
N ILE A 455 -3.52 44.35 72.14
CA ILE A 455 -4.29 45.50 72.64
C ILE A 455 -5.53 45.72 71.77
N SER A 456 -5.37 45.68 70.45
CA SER A 456 -6.49 45.90 69.50
C SER A 456 -7.50 44.76 69.55
N SER A 457 -7.04 43.50 69.63
CA SER A 457 -7.91 42.33 69.72
C SER A 457 -8.62 42.24 71.07
N PHE A 458 -7.94 42.58 72.16
CA PHE A 458 -8.50 42.62 73.50
C PHE A 458 -9.55 43.74 73.64
N ASN A 459 -9.26 44.94 73.13
CA ASN A 459 -10.21 46.06 73.16
C ASN A 459 -11.46 45.81 72.30
N ARG A 460 -11.38 45.00 71.23
CA ARG A 460 -12.57 44.56 70.46
C ARG A 460 -13.55 43.71 71.26
N LEU A 461 -13.16 43.19 72.42
CA LEU A 461 -14.05 42.46 73.32
C LEU A 461 -14.96 43.38 74.16
N PHE A 462 -14.84 44.70 74.00
CA PHE A 462 -15.55 45.72 74.77
C PHE A 462 -16.22 46.73 73.84
N ALA A 463 -17.30 47.36 74.31
CA ALA A 463 -17.93 48.49 73.62
C ALA A 463 -16.93 49.69 73.57
N PRO A 464 -17.02 50.58 72.56
CA PRO A 464 -16.08 51.70 72.37
C PRO A 464 -15.82 52.53 73.63
N GLU A 465 -16.87 52.80 74.41
CA GLU A 465 -16.86 53.55 75.67
C GLU A 465 -16.16 52.82 76.83
N GLU A 466 -16.00 51.51 76.75
CA GLU A 466 -15.34 50.68 77.76
C GLU A 466 -13.94 50.18 77.34
N GLN A 467 -13.44 50.57 76.17
CA GLN A 467 -12.10 50.18 75.73
C GLN A 467 -11.01 50.74 76.64
N ARG A 468 -9.94 49.98 76.81
CA ARG A 468 -8.84 50.37 77.68
C ARG A 468 -7.87 51.28 76.94
N MET A 469 -7.79 52.51 77.42
CA MET A 469 -6.82 53.51 76.99
C MET A 469 -5.53 53.33 77.80
N ILE A 470 -4.40 53.29 77.10
CA ILE A 470 -3.07 53.23 77.72
C ILE A 470 -2.60 54.67 77.95
N LYS A 471 -2.09 54.96 79.15
CA LYS A 471 -1.60 56.30 79.49
C LYS A 471 -0.30 56.60 78.73
N LYS A 472 -0.04 57.89 78.49
CA LYS A 472 1.19 58.34 77.80
C LYS A 472 2.43 57.86 78.57
N GLY A 473 3.22 56.98 77.95
CA GLY A 473 4.45 56.41 78.52
C GLY A 473 4.30 54.99 79.11
N GLU A 474 3.11 54.39 79.10
CA GLU A 474 2.90 52.97 79.46
C GLU A 474 2.75 52.10 78.20
N LEU A 475 3.13 50.82 78.27
CA LEU A 475 2.91 49.84 77.19
C LEU A 475 1.66 49.00 77.47
N LEU A 476 1.49 48.51 78.70
CA LEU A 476 0.26 47.90 79.21
C LEU A 476 -0.09 48.49 80.58
N ASN A 477 -1.38 48.57 80.89
CA ASN A 477 -1.85 48.85 82.25
C ASN A 477 -2.03 47.53 83.04
N THR A 478 -2.28 47.63 84.35
CA THR A 478 -2.44 46.45 85.22
C THR A 478 -3.50 45.46 84.73
N GLU A 479 -4.61 45.97 84.21
CA GLU A 479 -5.70 45.15 83.63
C GLU A 479 -5.25 44.34 82.43
N LEU A 480 -4.56 44.99 81.49
CA LEU A 480 -4.02 44.34 80.31
C LEU A 480 -2.92 43.34 80.67
N ARG A 481 -2.10 43.62 81.68
CA ARG A 481 -1.06 42.68 82.15
C ARG A 481 -1.65 41.42 82.78
N ILE A 482 -2.73 41.53 83.55
CA ILE A 482 -3.45 40.37 84.08
C ILE A 482 -3.86 39.42 82.94
N PHE A 483 -4.43 39.96 81.86
CA PHE A 483 -4.88 39.16 80.73
C PHE A 483 -3.78 38.79 79.74
N ALA A 484 -2.66 39.51 79.73
CA ALA A 484 -1.44 39.10 79.04
C ALA A 484 -0.81 37.86 79.71
N LEU A 485 -0.73 37.86 81.05
CA LEU A 485 -0.29 36.69 81.82
C LEU A 485 -1.24 35.51 81.63
N TYR A 486 -2.55 35.78 81.66
CA TYR A 486 -3.57 34.76 81.36
C TYR A 486 -3.38 34.19 79.95
N ARG A 487 -3.11 35.03 78.95
CA ARG A 487 -2.85 34.63 77.56
C ARG A 487 -1.59 33.78 77.40
N LEU A 488 -0.59 34.01 78.25
CA LEU A 488 0.63 33.20 78.34
C LEU A 488 0.43 31.88 79.09
N GLY A 489 -0.75 31.64 79.68
CA GLY A 489 -1.08 30.41 80.41
C GLY A 489 -0.90 30.53 81.93
N ILE A 490 -0.49 31.69 82.45
CA ILE A 490 -0.45 31.96 83.89
C ILE A 490 -1.86 32.39 84.32
N GLN A 491 -2.71 31.40 84.60
CA GLN A 491 -4.14 31.61 84.89
C GLN A 491 -4.45 31.65 86.39
N ASP A 492 -3.53 31.16 87.21
CA ASP A 492 -3.65 31.14 88.66
C ASP A 492 -3.60 32.55 89.25
N ASN A 493 -4.64 32.93 89.99
CA ASN A 493 -4.77 34.30 90.50
C ASN A 493 -3.66 34.64 91.52
N LYS A 494 -3.10 33.64 92.23
CA LYS A 494 -2.00 33.86 93.18
C LYS A 494 -0.69 34.17 92.44
N GLN A 495 -0.37 33.44 91.38
CA GLN A 495 0.79 33.71 90.53
C GLN A 495 0.71 35.09 89.85
N ILE A 496 -0.47 35.46 89.32
CA ILE A 496 -0.69 36.79 88.72
C ILE A 496 -0.50 37.90 89.77
N ALA A 497 -1.05 37.71 90.97
CA ALA A 497 -0.94 38.65 92.08
C ALA A 497 0.53 38.85 92.51
N GLU A 498 1.28 37.76 92.64
CA GLU A 498 2.71 37.76 92.98
C GLU A 498 3.58 38.45 91.91
N PHE A 499 3.28 38.21 90.64
CA PHE A 499 3.97 38.87 89.54
C PHE A 499 3.71 40.38 89.54
N LEU A 500 2.45 40.78 89.66
CA LEU A 500 2.00 42.18 89.56
C LEU A 500 2.13 42.98 90.86
N ASP A 501 2.57 42.36 91.96
CA ASP A 501 2.71 43.00 93.28
C ASP A 501 1.39 43.64 93.76
N VAL A 502 0.28 42.91 93.59
CA VAL A 502 -1.07 43.30 94.01
C VAL A 502 -1.72 42.19 94.82
N SER A 503 -2.80 42.48 95.56
CA SER A 503 -3.51 41.42 96.30
C SER A 503 -4.27 40.47 95.36
N ILE A 504 -4.45 39.21 95.80
CA ILE A 504 -5.28 38.22 95.09
C ILE A 504 -6.71 38.76 94.88
N SER A 505 -7.25 39.48 95.87
CA SER A 505 -8.56 40.12 95.77
C SER A 505 -8.61 41.20 94.68
N THR A 506 -7.50 41.93 94.46
CA THR A 506 -7.38 42.94 93.39
C THR A 506 -7.41 42.29 92.02
N VAL A 507 -6.67 41.19 91.82
CA VAL A 507 -6.71 40.41 90.56
C VAL A 507 -8.12 39.87 90.30
N TYR A 508 -8.75 39.28 91.32
CA TYR A 508 -10.13 38.77 91.20
C TYR A 508 -11.12 39.88 90.82
N SER A 509 -10.98 41.05 91.43
CA SER A 509 -11.81 42.22 91.15
C SER A 509 -11.64 42.71 89.70
N TYR A 510 -10.40 42.84 89.23
CA TYR A 510 -10.12 43.23 87.84
C TYR A 510 -10.66 42.20 86.84
N LYS A 511 -10.42 40.89 87.05
CA LYS A 511 -10.93 39.83 86.17
C LYS A 511 -12.45 39.80 86.11
N THR A 512 -13.11 39.85 87.26
CA THR A 512 -14.58 39.83 87.35
C THR A 512 -15.17 41.06 86.68
N ARG A 513 -14.61 42.25 86.95
CA ARG A 513 -15.05 43.50 86.33
C ARG A 513 -14.92 43.45 84.81
N LEU A 514 -13.75 43.10 84.30
CA LEU A 514 -13.50 43.01 82.85
C LEU A 514 -14.37 41.95 82.18
N LYS A 515 -14.55 40.78 82.80
CA LYS A 515 -15.47 39.76 82.29
C LYS A 515 -16.92 40.27 82.24
N SER A 516 -17.37 40.98 83.28
CA SER A 516 -18.73 41.50 83.37
C SER A 516 -19.01 42.63 82.37
N SER A 517 -17.98 43.35 81.94
CA SER A 517 -18.05 44.51 81.05
C SER A 517 -17.76 44.15 79.58
N SER A 518 -17.28 42.93 79.32
CA SER A 518 -17.08 42.43 77.96
C SER A 518 -18.39 42.14 77.22
N LEU A 519 -18.37 42.33 75.89
CA LEU A 519 -19.40 41.90 74.95
C LEU A 519 -19.58 40.37 74.92
N CYS A 520 -18.60 39.59 75.42
CA CYS A 520 -18.59 38.12 75.37
C CYS A 520 -18.46 37.47 76.75
N LYS A 521 -19.29 37.88 77.73
CA LYS A 521 -19.17 37.50 79.16
C LYS A 521 -18.97 36.00 79.42
N GLU A 522 -19.71 35.13 78.71
CA GLU A 522 -19.66 33.68 78.91
C GLU A 522 -18.35 33.04 78.42
N ASN A 523 -17.75 33.61 77.36
CA ASN A 523 -16.55 33.06 76.70
C ASN A 523 -15.33 33.98 76.80
N PHE A 524 -15.38 35.03 77.63
CA PHE A 524 -14.40 36.10 77.67
C PHE A 524 -12.96 35.58 77.76
N GLU A 525 -12.67 34.69 78.71
CA GLU A 525 -11.34 34.12 78.89
C GLU A 525 -10.90 33.24 77.69
N LYS A 526 -11.84 32.55 77.02
CA LYS A 526 -11.56 31.78 75.80
C LYS A 526 -11.25 32.70 74.62
N GLU A 527 -11.96 33.82 74.49
CA GLU A 527 -11.70 34.82 73.45
C GLU A 527 -10.35 35.52 73.66
N VAL A 528 -9.99 35.83 74.91
CA VAL A 528 -8.64 36.29 75.24
C VAL A 528 -7.59 35.26 74.80
N MET A 529 -7.79 33.97 75.08
CA MET A 529 -6.88 32.90 74.64
C MET A 529 -6.82 32.72 73.12
N ARG A 530 -7.87 33.11 72.38
CA ARG A 530 -7.93 33.07 70.91
C ARG A 530 -7.21 34.22 70.23
N ILE A 531 -6.81 35.25 70.96
CA ILE A 531 -5.96 36.33 70.43
C ILE A 531 -4.71 35.65 69.85
N LYS A 532 -4.57 35.77 68.53
CA LYS A 532 -3.53 35.05 67.79
C LYS A 532 -2.16 35.53 68.25
N LYS A 533 -1.24 34.56 68.40
CA LYS A 533 0.20 34.83 68.24
C LYS A 533 0.41 35.32 66.80
N PHE A 534 1.62 35.66 66.39
CA PHE A 534 1.91 35.84 64.96
C PHE A 534 1.17 34.84 64.06
#